data_AF-A0A017T0R5-F1
#
_entry.id   AF-A0A017T0R5-F1
#
_cell.length_a   1.000
_cell.length_b   1.000
_cell.length_c   1.000
_cell.angle_alpha   90.00
_cell.angle_beta   90.00
_cell.angle_gamma   90.00
#
_symmetry.space_group_name_H-M   'P 1'
#
loop_
_entity.id
_entity.type
_entity.pdbx_description
1 polymer ?
#
loop_
_entity_poly.entity_id
_entity_poly.type
_entity_poly.pdbx_seq_one_letter_code
_entity_poly.pdbx_strand_id
1 'polypeptide(L)'
;MVVGGHHLTGGMLYVGEHLPPVAEPYEVEPALLDPRLRVDAAHAGHTGHAERCDDAMSCWPAYRELSPQHRAGFLGWLARGRRDPDADIGHVFLFFYGLERRLLADARRIPLSAAERSALEAEILALRDCYARSASFRGYAWGLLGAMWMGEDSAVHERLVPPDEPRAGELPLLLRLGLGQLVRDGRPIPAPWALSWALAHPDEPRPSFAAGGRATDALRERFGARYAEVFGEGLVRRPEGRELVVHYRPASASFGGGLVLGAPGVPDVTPMREPVERLRQLVQRCAEELSPASVSAAEQLDVEHGSA
;
A
#
# COMPACT_ATOMS: atom_id res chain seq x y z
N MET A 1 -5.33 3.26 28.11
CA MET A 1 -4.05 2.97 28.81
C MET A 1 -3.24 4.25 28.92
N VAL A 2 -2.37 4.42 29.93
CA VAL A 2 -1.50 5.61 30.04
C VAL A 2 -0.03 5.22 29.83
N VAL A 3 0.67 5.90 28.93
CA VAL A 3 2.11 5.71 28.66
C VAL A 3 2.75 7.09 28.60
N GLY A 4 3.82 7.33 29.37
CA GLY A 4 4.53 8.62 29.35
C GLY A 4 3.67 9.85 29.66
N GLY A 5 2.58 9.69 30.43
CA GLY A 5 1.61 10.76 30.72
C GLY A 5 0.54 10.99 29.64
N HIS A 6 0.55 10.24 28.54
CA HIS A 6 -0.46 10.33 27.48
C HIS A 6 -1.56 9.28 27.65
N HIS A 7 -2.82 9.68 27.51
CA HIS A 7 -3.96 8.77 27.47
C HIS A 7 -4.12 8.18 26.07
N LEU A 8 -3.76 6.91 25.93
CA LEU A 8 -3.92 6.16 24.69
C LEU A 8 -5.27 5.43 24.71
N THR A 9 -6.17 5.85 23.83
CA THR A 9 -7.52 5.27 23.64
C THR A 9 -7.56 4.22 22.53
N GLY A 10 -6.61 4.27 21.59
CA GLY A 10 -6.47 3.28 20.52
C GLY A 10 -5.75 2.00 20.96
N GLY A 11 -6.17 0.86 20.39
CA GLY A 11 -5.49 -0.43 20.52
C GLY A 11 -4.42 -0.67 19.44
N MET A 12 -4.07 -1.94 19.22
CA MET A 12 -3.03 -2.38 18.25
C MET A 12 -1.61 -1.93 18.63
N LEU A 13 -1.31 -1.93 19.93
CA LEU A 13 -0.04 -1.47 20.49
C LEU A 13 0.61 -2.58 21.32
N TYR A 14 1.93 -2.63 21.27
CA TYR A 14 2.74 -3.46 22.16
C TYR A 14 3.31 -2.58 23.26
N VAL A 15 2.95 -2.84 24.51
CA VAL A 15 3.41 -2.06 25.66
C VAL A 15 3.95 -2.99 26.72
N GLY A 16 5.16 -2.71 27.20
CA GLY A 16 5.83 -3.54 28.19
C GLY A 16 7.32 -3.27 28.25
N GLU A 17 8.01 -3.99 29.13
CA GLU A 17 9.44 -3.79 29.39
C GLU A 17 10.34 -4.52 28.39
N HIS A 18 9.83 -5.63 27.82
CA HIS A 18 10.57 -6.43 26.88
C HIS A 18 9.62 -7.16 25.93
N LEU A 19 10.01 -7.22 24.66
CA LEU A 19 9.37 -7.98 23.61
C LEU A 19 10.49 -8.38 22.64
N PRO A 20 10.79 -9.69 22.49
CA PRO A 20 11.81 -10.14 21.56
C PRO A 20 11.44 -9.74 20.13
N PRO A 21 12.43 -9.52 19.25
CA PRO A 21 12.16 -9.27 17.82
C PRO A 21 11.45 -10.48 17.19
N VAL A 22 11.02 -10.32 15.93
CA VAL A 22 10.52 -11.46 15.14
C VAL A 22 11.68 -12.38 14.73
N ALA A 23 12.83 -11.81 14.37
CA ALA A 23 14.03 -12.52 13.98
C ALA A 23 15.30 -11.76 14.43
N GLU A 24 16.41 -12.50 14.58
CA GLU A 24 17.74 -11.93 14.82
C GLU A 24 18.20 -11.06 13.63
N PRO A 25 19.09 -10.08 13.83
CA PRO A 25 19.90 -9.80 15.02
C PRO A 25 19.32 -8.71 15.96
N TYR A 26 18.07 -8.28 15.75
CA TYR A 26 17.48 -7.24 16.60
C TYR A 26 17.36 -7.72 18.05
N GLU A 27 17.56 -6.86 19.04
CA GLU A 27 17.45 -7.28 20.44
C GLU A 27 16.04 -7.12 21.01
N VAL A 28 15.33 -6.09 20.54
CA VAL A 28 14.00 -5.70 21.04
C VAL A 28 13.15 -5.28 19.85
N GLU A 29 11.88 -5.67 19.88
CA GLU A 29 10.89 -5.26 18.88
C GLU A 29 10.83 -3.73 18.74
N PRO A 30 11.07 -3.18 17.53
CA PRO A 30 10.92 -1.76 17.22
C PRO A 30 9.62 -1.12 17.71
N ALA A 31 8.50 -1.82 17.57
CA ALA A 31 7.17 -1.33 17.92
C ALA A 31 6.85 -1.32 19.44
N LEU A 32 7.76 -1.81 20.30
CA LEU A 32 7.51 -1.92 21.73
C LEU A 32 7.56 -0.54 22.41
N LEU A 33 6.45 -0.15 23.04
CA LEU A 33 6.40 1.02 23.90
C LEU A 33 6.84 0.64 25.32
N ASP A 34 8.09 0.93 25.66
CA ASP A 34 8.59 0.80 27.05
C ASP A 34 8.15 2.02 27.88
N PRO A 35 7.25 1.85 28.87
CA PRO A 35 6.73 2.96 29.68
C PRO A 35 7.76 3.57 30.64
N ARG A 36 8.92 2.91 30.85
CA ARG A 36 9.98 3.39 31.75
C ARG A 36 10.87 4.44 31.09
N LEU A 37 10.82 4.55 29.75
CA LEU A 37 11.65 5.50 29.01
C LEU A 37 11.15 6.94 29.22
N ARG A 38 12.10 7.87 29.37
CA ARG A 38 11.79 9.29 29.63
C ARG A 38 11.01 9.90 28.48
N VAL A 39 9.93 10.60 28.79
CA VAL A 39 9.10 11.36 27.85
C VAL A 39 9.10 12.82 28.29
N ASP A 40 9.42 13.72 27.35
CA ASP A 40 9.41 15.15 27.62
C ASP A 40 8.03 15.75 27.36
N ALA A 41 7.19 15.75 28.40
CA ALA A 41 5.81 16.20 28.32
C ALA A 41 5.65 17.69 27.91
N ALA A 42 6.69 18.52 28.07
CA ALA A 42 6.66 19.92 27.65
C ALA A 42 6.58 20.08 26.13
N HIS A 43 6.92 19.04 25.37
CA HIS A 43 6.95 19.03 23.90
C HIS A 43 5.83 18.17 23.28
N ALA A 44 4.83 17.74 24.06
CA ALA A 44 3.71 16.90 23.60
C ALA A 44 2.89 17.48 22.42
N GLY A 45 3.01 18.78 22.13
CA GLY A 45 2.36 19.45 21.00
C GLY A 45 3.24 19.64 19.76
N HIS A 46 4.55 19.39 19.84
CA HIS A 46 5.47 19.57 18.72
C HIS A 46 5.48 18.31 17.85
N THR A 47 4.82 18.37 16.70
CA THR A 47 4.96 17.42 15.59
C THR A 47 6.10 17.81 14.65
N GLY A 48 7.07 18.59 15.15
CA GLY A 48 8.21 19.03 14.36
C GLY A 48 8.88 17.81 13.71
N HIS A 49 9.17 17.94 12.42
CA HIS A 49 9.95 16.96 11.70
C HIS A 49 11.22 16.68 12.50
N ALA A 50 11.54 15.42 12.72
CA ALA A 50 12.88 15.09 13.16
C ALA A 50 13.88 15.79 12.25
N GLU A 51 14.96 16.29 12.86
CA GLU A 51 16.09 16.85 12.12
C GLU A 51 16.33 15.95 10.91
N ARG A 52 16.07 16.49 9.72
CA ARG A 52 16.08 15.75 8.46
C ARG A 52 17.40 14.99 8.40
N CYS A 53 17.34 13.68 8.53
CA CYS A 53 18.44 12.87 8.09
C CYS A 53 18.40 12.91 6.56
N ASP A 54 19.23 13.79 5.99
CA ASP A 54 19.28 14.18 4.57
C ASP A 54 19.74 13.06 3.61
N ASP A 55 19.50 11.79 3.96
CA ASP A 55 19.78 10.68 3.07
C ASP A 55 18.55 9.79 2.92
N ALA A 56 18.20 9.50 1.67
CA ALA A 56 17.08 8.65 1.32
C ALA A 56 17.32 7.25 1.90
N MET A 57 16.61 6.92 3.00
CA MET A 57 16.64 5.69 3.84
C MET A 57 17.00 5.89 5.33
N SER A 58 16.85 7.09 5.86
CA SER A 58 16.98 7.34 7.30
C SER A 58 15.78 6.81 8.10
N CYS A 59 15.98 5.58 8.55
CA CYS A 59 15.12 4.74 9.36
C CYS A 59 14.77 5.36 10.72
N TRP A 60 13.52 5.23 11.14
CA TRP A 60 13.19 5.24 12.57
C TRP A 60 13.33 3.81 13.07
N PRO A 61 14.39 3.45 13.83
CA PRO A 61 14.75 2.04 13.97
C PRO A 61 13.88 1.37 15.04
N ALA A 62 13.55 2.08 16.12
CA ALA A 62 12.74 1.57 17.22
C ALA A 62 12.26 2.68 18.18
N TYR A 63 11.14 2.47 18.88
CA TYR A 63 10.64 3.39 19.92
C TYR A 63 11.68 3.67 21.03
N ARG A 64 12.46 2.65 21.39
CA ARG A 64 13.50 2.75 22.44
C ARG A 64 14.61 3.75 22.11
N GLU A 65 14.85 4.01 20.83
CA GLU A 65 15.94 4.85 20.33
C GLU A 65 15.52 6.30 20.15
N LEU A 66 14.22 6.58 20.22
CA LEU A 66 13.71 7.94 20.15
C LEU A 66 14.26 8.81 21.29
N SER A 67 14.48 10.10 21.03
CA SER A 67 14.71 11.07 22.11
C SER A 67 13.45 11.22 22.98
N PRO A 68 13.55 11.73 24.22
CA PRO A 68 12.38 12.01 25.05
C PRO A 68 11.32 12.91 24.37
N GLN A 69 11.76 13.85 23.53
CA GLN A 69 10.90 14.75 22.76
C GLN A 69 10.16 14.01 21.63
N HIS A 70 10.87 13.19 20.85
CA HIS A 70 10.25 12.39 19.78
C HIS A 70 9.28 11.34 20.35
N ARG A 71 9.58 10.76 21.53
CA ARG A 71 8.60 9.92 22.24
C ARG A 71 7.33 10.69 22.59
N ALA A 72 7.45 11.92 23.09
CA ALA A 72 6.27 12.75 23.42
C ALA A 72 5.45 13.06 22.16
N GLY A 73 6.09 13.41 21.05
CA GLY A 73 5.44 13.64 19.76
C GLY A 73 4.70 12.41 19.25
N PHE A 74 5.35 11.24 19.29
CA PHE A 74 4.76 9.97 18.88
C PHE A 74 3.56 9.58 19.75
N LEU A 75 3.70 9.62 21.08
CA LEU A 75 2.61 9.30 22.01
C LEU A 75 1.46 10.30 21.91
N GLY A 76 1.77 11.59 21.66
CA GLY A 76 0.77 12.62 21.36
C GLY A 76 0.02 12.37 20.06
N TRP A 77 0.70 11.89 19.01
CA TRP A 77 0.07 11.48 17.76
C TRP A 77 -0.84 10.25 17.94
N LEU A 78 -0.40 9.24 18.71
CA LEU A 78 -1.22 8.09 19.09
C LEU A 78 -2.48 8.52 19.87
N ALA A 79 -2.32 9.41 20.85
CA ALA A 79 -3.42 9.91 21.70
C ALA A 79 -4.45 10.73 20.90
N ARG A 80 -4.01 11.45 19.86
CA ARG A 80 -4.87 12.25 18.97
C ARG A 80 -5.51 11.42 17.83
N GLY A 81 -5.40 10.09 17.88
CA GLY A 81 -6.15 9.20 17.00
C GLY A 81 -5.45 8.83 15.69
N ARG A 82 -4.16 9.14 15.51
CA ARG A 82 -3.34 8.65 14.38
C ARG A 82 -3.78 9.15 12.99
N ARG A 83 -4.45 10.31 12.91
CA ARG A 83 -5.03 10.87 11.66
C ARG A 83 -4.63 12.32 11.40
N ASP A 84 -3.37 12.64 11.63
CA ASP A 84 -2.80 13.96 11.34
C ASP A 84 -1.94 13.87 10.08
N PRO A 85 -2.39 14.40 8.92
CA PRO A 85 -1.68 14.27 7.64
C PRO A 85 -0.32 14.98 7.61
N ASP A 86 -0.07 15.89 8.55
CA ASP A 86 1.18 16.64 8.67
C ASP A 86 2.11 16.07 9.75
N ALA A 87 1.71 14.97 10.41
CA ALA A 87 2.56 14.27 11.36
C ALA A 87 3.83 13.71 10.69
N ASP A 88 4.91 13.63 11.48
CA ASP A 88 6.14 12.96 11.05
C ASP A 88 5.83 11.52 10.59
N ILE A 89 6.20 11.20 9.35
CA ILE A 89 5.93 9.89 8.75
C ILE A 89 6.61 8.75 9.54
N GLY A 90 7.66 9.04 10.29
CA GLY A 90 8.32 8.13 11.21
C GLY A 90 7.42 7.59 12.30
N HIS A 91 6.57 8.45 12.87
CA HIS A 91 5.56 8.03 13.85
C HIS A 91 4.60 7.02 13.25
N VAL A 92 4.19 7.25 11.99
CA VAL A 92 3.31 6.35 11.26
C VAL A 92 3.97 5.00 11.03
N PHE A 93 5.23 4.98 10.58
CA PHE A 93 5.99 3.74 10.40
C PHE A 93 6.20 2.98 11.70
N LEU A 94 6.53 3.67 12.79
CA LEU A 94 6.73 3.04 14.08
C LEU A 94 5.48 2.30 14.59
N PHE A 95 4.30 2.90 14.38
CA PHE A 95 3.03 2.23 14.67
C PHE A 95 2.75 1.08 13.68
N PHE A 96 3.04 1.30 12.39
CA PHE A 96 2.87 0.31 11.34
C PHE A 96 3.68 -0.97 11.60
N TYR A 97 4.87 -0.89 12.20
CA TYR A 97 5.67 -2.06 12.60
C TYR A 97 4.88 -3.01 13.52
N GLY A 98 4.06 -2.47 14.42
CA GLY A 98 3.19 -3.28 15.28
C GLY A 98 2.09 -3.99 14.50
N LEU A 99 1.51 -3.33 13.48
CA LEU A 99 0.52 -3.96 12.59
C LEU A 99 1.15 -5.12 11.79
N GLU A 100 2.35 -4.90 11.23
CA GLU A 100 3.10 -5.94 10.53
C GLU A 100 3.40 -7.12 11.44
N ARG A 101 3.90 -6.87 12.65
CA ARG A 101 4.17 -7.93 13.64
C ARG A 101 2.91 -8.73 13.95
N ARG A 102 1.79 -8.07 14.23
CA ARG A 102 0.54 -8.74 14.60
C ARG A 102 0.04 -9.66 13.48
N LEU A 103 0.10 -9.17 12.25
CA LEU A 103 -0.41 -9.85 11.05
C LEU A 103 0.51 -10.97 10.56
N LEU A 104 1.83 -10.78 10.60
CA LEU A 104 2.78 -11.68 9.92
C LEU A 104 3.54 -12.61 10.87
N ALA A 105 3.76 -12.18 12.10
CA ALA A 105 4.48 -12.98 13.10
C ALA A 105 3.52 -13.60 14.12
N ASP A 106 2.78 -12.77 14.85
CA ASP A 106 1.96 -13.24 15.96
C ASP A 106 0.77 -14.08 15.48
N ALA A 107 0.18 -13.77 14.32
CA ALA A 107 -0.92 -14.52 13.72
C ALA A 107 -0.59 -16.01 13.49
N ARG A 108 0.70 -16.35 13.30
CA ARG A 108 1.15 -17.74 13.14
C ARG A 108 1.05 -18.56 14.42
N ARG A 109 1.01 -17.91 15.57
CA ARG A 109 0.93 -18.53 16.91
C ARG A 109 -0.45 -18.32 17.53
N ILE A 110 -1.02 -17.13 17.33
CA ILE A 110 -2.29 -16.69 17.86
C ILE A 110 -3.14 -16.22 16.66
N PRO A 111 -3.95 -17.13 16.08
CA PRO A 111 -4.77 -16.82 14.91
C PRO A 111 -5.62 -15.58 15.11
N LEU A 112 -5.78 -14.81 14.03
CA LEU A 112 -6.63 -13.62 14.01
C LEU A 112 -8.10 -14.05 13.98
N SER A 113 -8.93 -13.43 14.83
CA SER A 113 -10.37 -13.49 14.62
C SER A 113 -10.77 -12.69 13.36
N ALA A 114 -11.91 -13.01 12.75
CA ALA A 114 -12.40 -12.26 11.59
C ALA A 114 -12.57 -10.76 11.91
N ALA A 115 -13.11 -10.44 13.09
CA ALA A 115 -13.30 -9.06 13.54
C ALA A 115 -11.97 -8.32 13.73
N GLU A 116 -10.97 -8.98 14.31
CA GLU A 116 -9.64 -8.39 14.49
C GLU A 116 -8.94 -8.15 13.14
N ARG A 117 -9.03 -9.11 12.21
CA ARG A 117 -8.48 -8.97 10.86
C ARG A 117 -9.12 -7.79 10.12
N SER A 118 -10.45 -7.67 10.16
CA SER A 118 -11.16 -6.53 9.56
C SER A 118 -10.78 -5.20 10.22
N ALA A 119 -10.56 -5.17 11.53
CA ALA A 119 -10.11 -3.95 12.22
C ALA A 119 -8.68 -3.54 11.79
N LEU A 120 -7.77 -4.51 11.64
CA LEU A 120 -6.40 -4.26 11.15
C LEU A 120 -6.39 -3.78 9.70
N GLU A 121 -7.19 -4.41 8.82
CA GLU A 121 -7.37 -3.98 7.43
C GLU A 121 -7.87 -2.53 7.35
N ALA A 122 -8.91 -2.21 8.11
CA ALA A 122 -9.47 -0.86 8.16
C ALA A 122 -8.47 0.17 8.68
N GLU A 123 -7.65 -0.17 9.69
CA GLU A 123 -6.60 0.73 10.19
C GLU A 123 -5.52 0.98 9.12
N ILE A 124 -5.06 -0.06 8.40
CA ILE A 124 -4.06 0.09 7.34
C ILE A 124 -4.59 0.97 6.21
N LEU A 125 -5.84 0.73 5.78
CA LEU A 125 -6.49 1.54 4.74
C LEU A 125 -6.63 2.99 5.18
N ALA A 126 -7.08 3.24 6.41
CA ALA A 126 -7.26 4.60 6.92
C ALA A 126 -5.93 5.36 7.09
N LEU A 127 -4.85 4.68 7.49
CA LEU A 127 -3.51 5.27 7.47
C LEU A 127 -3.06 5.58 6.05
N ARG A 128 -3.27 4.66 5.10
CA ARG A 128 -2.91 4.87 3.69
C ARG A 128 -3.61 6.10 3.11
N ASP A 129 -4.90 6.27 3.42
CA ASP A 129 -5.70 7.44 3.03
C ASP A 129 -5.14 8.73 3.65
N CYS A 130 -4.92 8.74 4.96
CA CYS A 130 -4.43 9.92 5.67
C CYS A 130 -3.02 10.35 5.20
N TYR A 131 -2.16 9.38 4.89
CA TYR A 131 -0.77 9.61 4.51
C TYR A 131 -0.52 9.39 3.00
N ALA A 132 -1.54 9.60 2.17
CA ALA A 132 -1.52 9.35 0.74
C ALA A 132 -0.42 10.13 0.00
N ARG A 133 0.14 11.20 0.56
CA ARG A 133 1.26 11.95 -0.03
C ARG A 133 2.60 11.19 0.00
N SER A 134 2.77 10.24 0.94
CA SER A 134 4.00 9.47 1.09
C SER A 134 4.01 8.24 0.16
N ALA A 135 4.70 8.33 -0.97
CA ALA A 135 4.81 7.23 -1.94
C ALA A 135 5.48 5.96 -1.35
N SER A 136 6.35 6.12 -0.34
CA SER A 136 6.92 5.00 0.41
C SER A 136 5.89 4.33 1.30
N PHE A 137 5.15 5.10 2.09
CA PHE A 137 4.14 4.53 2.96
C PHE A 137 3.01 3.84 2.17
N ARG A 138 2.57 4.43 1.04
CA ARG A 138 1.61 3.78 0.12
C ARG A 138 2.08 2.39 -0.31
N GLY A 139 3.36 2.26 -0.68
CA GLY A 139 3.95 0.98 -1.08
C GLY A 139 3.90 -0.07 0.02
N TYR A 140 4.33 0.29 1.24
CA TYR A 140 4.29 -0.61 2.39
C TYR A 140 2.87 -1.00 2.79
N ALA A 141 1.93 -0.05 2.82
CA ALA A 141 0.53 -0.32 3.15
C ALA A 141 -0.10 -1.32 2.16
N TRP A 142 0.09 -1.12 0.85
CA TRP A 142 -0.38 -2.09 -0.15
C TRP A 142 0.34 -3.43 -0.06
N GLY A 143 1.64 -3.42 0.23
CA GLY A 143 2.42 -4.63 0.47
C GLY A 143 1.88 -5.45 1.63
N LEU A 144 1.59 -4.82 2.77
CA LEU A 144 1.05 -5.48 3.96
C LEU A 144 -0.38 -6.00 3.74
N LEU A 145 -1.23 -5.24 3.05
CA LEU A 145 -2.57 -5.71 2.67
C LEU A 145 -2.50 -6.95 1.79
N GLY A 146 -1.58 -6.99 0.82
CA GLY A 146 -1.32 -8.20 0.03
C GLY A 146 -0.80 -9.35 0.89
N ALA A 147 0.19 -9.09 1.73
CA ALA A 147 0.82 -10.09 2.60
C ALA A 147 -0.15 -10.71 3.61
N MET A 148 -1.07 -9.92 4.16
CA MET A 148 -2.11 -10.37 5.11
C MET A 148 -3.01 -11.47 4.54
N TRP A 149 -3.22 -11.46 3.23
CA TRP A 149 -4.09 -12.41 2.52
C TRP A 149 -3.33 -13.51 1.77
N MET A 150 -1.99 -13.51 1.83
CA MET A 150 -1.19 -14.59 1.26
C MET A 150 -1.44 -15.91 2.00
N GLY A 151 -1.82 -16.95 1.26
CA GLY A 151 -2.09 -18.28 1.81
C GLY A 151 -3.49 -18.46 2.42
N GLU A 152 -4.32 -17.41 2.42
CA GLU A 152 -5.72 -17.47 2.83
C GLU A 152 -6.61 -17.69 1.60
N ASP A 153 -7.65 -18.51 1.71
CA ASP A 153 -8.65 -18.65 0.66
C ASP A 153 -9.64 -17.47 0.74
N SER A 154 -9.22 -16.34 0.17
CA SER A 154 -9.97 -15.08 0.18
C SER A 154 -10.00 -14.48 -1.22
N ALA A 155 -11.15 -13.92 -1.61
CA ALA A 155 -11.28 -13.15 -2.85
C ALA A 155 -10.84 -11.70 -2.62
N VAL A 156 -9.54 -11.43 -2.67
CA VAL A 156 -8.98 -10.11 -2.35
C VAL A 156 -9.46 -9.05 -3.34
N HIS A 157 -9.67 -9.42 -4.60
CA HIS A 157 -10.17 -8.53 -5.64
C HIS A 157 -11.61 -8.03 -5.41
N GLU A 158 -12.40 -8.70 -4.57
CA GLU A 158 -13.74 -8.25 -4.17
C GLU A 158 -13.71 -7.39 -2.91
N ARG A 159 -12.66 -7.52 -2.10
CA ARG A 159 -12.53 -6.85 -0.81
C ARG A 159 -11.79 -5.52 -0.91
N LEU A 160 -10.75 -5.50 -1.73
CA LEU A 160 -9.83 -4.38 -1.86
C LEU A 160 -9.84 -3.83 -3.28
N VAL A 161 -9.60 -2.53 -3.38
CA VAL A 161 -9.29 -1.88 -4.66
C VAL A 161 -7.82 -2.17 -5.02
N PRO A 162 -7.49 -2.25 -6.33
CA PRO A 162 -6.12 -2.41 -6.76
C PRO A 162 -5.31 -1.15 -6.43
N PRO A 163 -3.97 -1.25 -6.30
CA PRO A 163 -3.13 -0.08 -6.06
C PRO A 163 -3.30 0.99 -7.17
N ASP A 164 -3.65 2.22 -6.77
CA ASP A 164 -3.91 3.33 -7.70
C ASP A 164 -2.68 3.78 -8.48
N GLU A 165 -1.52 3.78 -7.82
CA GLU A 165 -0.26 4.28 -8.35
C GLU A 165 0.88 3.31 -8.03
N PRO A 166 0.91 2.14 -8.68
CA PRO A 166 2.01 1.21 -8.51
C PRO A 166 3.32 1.87 -8.96
N ARG A 167 4.42 1.67 -8.23
CA ARG A 167 5.73 2.14 -8.66
C ARG A 167 6.07 1.46 -9.99
N ALA A 168 6.56 2.24 -10.96
CA ALA A 168 7.08 1.67 -12.20
C ALA A 168 8.26 0.74 -11.85
N GLY A 169 8.39 -0.40 -12.55
CA GLY A 169 9.47 -1.34 -12.26
C GLY A 169 9.11 -2.48 -11.29
N GLU A 170 7.98 -2.41 -10.56
CA GLU A 170 7.60 -3.43 -9.59
C GLU A 170 6.08 -3.66 -9.57
N LEU A 171 5.66 -4.92 -9.73
CA LEU A 171 4.27 -5.32 -9.60
C LEU A 171 3.94 -5.53 -8.11
N PRO A 172 3.12 -4.65 -7.47
CA PRO A 172 2.86 -4.75 -6.04
C PRO A 172 2.22 -6.08 -5.64
N LEU A 173 2.53 -6.57 -4.43
CA LEU A 173 2.03 -7.87 -3.95
C LEU A 173 0.51 -7.99 -4.01
N LEU A 174 -0.22 -6.97 -3.56
CA LEU A 174 -1.69 -6.98 -3.62
C LEU A 174 -2.20 -7.15 -5.06
N LEU A 175 -1.56 -6.48 -6.02
CA LEU A 175 -1.93 -6.56 -7.42
C LEU A 175 -1.65 -7.96 -7.99
N ARG A 176 -0.49 -8.55 -7.67
CA ARG A 176 -0.13 -9.93 -8.04
C ARG A 176 -1.14 -10.94 -7.51
N LEU A 177 -1.52 -10.81 -6.23
CA LEU A 177 -2.44 -11.71 -5.56
C LEU A 177 -3.84 -11.65 -6.17
N GLY A 178 -4.43 -10.46 -6.30
CA GLY A 178 -5.80 -10.34 -6.83
C GLY A 178 -5.90 -10.70 -8.32
N LEU A 179 -4.92 -10.33 -9.14
CA LEU A 179 -4.88 -10.78 -10.54
C LEU A 179 -4.72 -12.30 -10.64
N GLY A 180 -3.83 -12.89 -9.83
CA GLY A 180 -3.66 -14.33 -9.78
C GLY A 180 -4.94 -15.05 -9.38
N GLN A 181 -5.67 -14.55 -8.39
CA GLN A 181 -6.96 -15.11 -7.95
C GLN A 181 -8.01 -15.04 -9.06
N LEU A 182 -8.12 -13.91 -9.76
CA LEU A 182 -9.02 -13.76 -10.91
C LEU A 182 -8.69 -14.79 -12.01
N VAL A 183 -7.40 -14.99 -12.31
CA VAL A 183 -6.94 -15.97 -13.31
C VAL A 183 -7.19 -17.41 -12.86
N ARG A 184 -6.90 -17.74 -11.59
CA ARG A 184 -7.18 -19.05 -10.99
C ARG A 184 -8.66 -19.42 -11.12
N ASP A 185 -9.53 -18.45 -10.82
CA ASP A 185 -10.98 -18.64 -10.77
C ASP A 185 -11.62 -18.50 -12.16
N GLY A 186 -10.83 -18.22 -13.21
CA GLY A 186 -11.32 -18.04 -14.58
C GLY A 186 -12.24 -16.82 -14.75
N ARG A 187 -12.13 -15.83 -13.85
CA ARG A 187 -13.00 -14.65 -13.84
C ARG A 187 -12.46 -13.55 -14.74
N PRO A 188 -13.33 -12.73 -15.34
CA PRO A 188 -12.91 -11.53 -16.07
C PRO A 188 -12.16 -10.58 -15.14
N ILE A 189 -10.99 -10.10 -15.57
CA ILE A 189 -10.23 -9.09 -14.83
C ILE A 189 -10.99 -7.75 -14.92
N PRO A 190 -11.39 -7.12 -13.80
CA PRO A 190 -12.09 -5.84 -13.85
C PRO A 190 -11.21 -4.69 -14.34
N ALA A 191 -11.81 -3.67 -14.96
CA ALA A 191 -11.09 -2.53 -15.51
C ALA A 191 -10.12 -1.83 -14.53
N PRO A 192 -10.47 -1.59 -13.25
CA PRO A 192 -9.51 -1.00 -12.30
C PRO A 192 -8.26 -1.85 -12.08
N TRP A 193 -8.42 -3.18 -12.02
CA TRP A 193 -7.32 -4.13 -11.84
C TRP A 193 -6.45 -4.20 -13.09
N ALA A 194 -7.07 -4.18 -14.27
CA ALA A 194 -6.37 -4.14 -15.56
C ALA A 194 -5.57 -2.84 -15.75
N LEU A 195 -6.13 -1.69 -15.38
CA LEU A 195 -5.42 -0.41 -15.43
C LEU A 195 -4.22 -0.39 -14.49
N SER A 196 -4.42 -0.80 -13.24
CA SER A 196 -3.33 -0.92 -12.25
C SER A 196 -2.22 -1.86 -12.77
N TRP A 197 -2.60 -2.97 -13.40
CA TRP A 197 -1.65 -3.89 -14.04
C TRP A 197 -0.83 -3.25 -15.16
N ALA A 198 -1.47 -2.51 -16.06
CA ALA A 198 -0.81 -1.82 -17.16
C ALA A 198 0.18 -0.73 -16.69
N LEU A 199 -0.14 -0.06 -15.57
CA LEU A 199 0.69 0.99 -14.98
C LEU A 199 1.87 0.47 -14.14
N ALA A 200 1.83 -0.80 -13.71
CA ALA A 200 2.82 -1.42 -12.82
C ALA A 200 3.95 -2.20 -13.51
N HIS A 201 3.93 -2.33 -14.85
CA HIS A 201 4.78 -3.30 -15.54
C HIS A 201 6.30 -3.02 -15.33
N PRO A 202 7.10 -4.06 -14.98
CA PRO A 202 8.49 -3.87 -14.56
C PRO A 202 9.45 -3.44 -15.68
N ASP A 203 9.18 -3.86 -16.91
CA ASP A 203 10.14 -3.69 -18.02
C ASP A 203 9.91 -2.42 -18.85
N GLU A 204 8.95 -1.56 -18.49
CA GLU A 204 8.62 -0.39 -19.29
C GLU A 204 8.33 0.86 -18.44
N PRO A 205 8.77 2.05 -18.90
CA PRO A 205 8.48 3.29 -18.21
C PRO A 205 6.96 3.55 -18.13
N ARG A 206 6.56 4.18 -17.03
CA ARG A 206 5.19 4.68 -16.87
C ARG A 206 4.91 5.72 -17.97
N PRO A 207 3.72 5.71 -18.60
CA PRO A 207 3.32 6.77 -19.52
C PRO A 207 3.38 8.14 -18.83
N SER A 208 3.98 9.15 -19.47
CA SER A 208 4.18 10.49 -18.87
C SER A 208 2.90 11.16 -18.42
N PHE A 209 1.78 10.88 -19.10
CA PHE A 209 0.45 11.39 -18.79
C PHE A 209 -0.14 10.84 -17.48
N ALA A 210 0.33 9.67 -17.01
CA ALA A 210 -0.12 9.05 -15.76
C ALA A 210 0.62 9.60 -14.52
N ALA A 211 1.35 10.71 -14.65
CA ALA A 211 2.07 11.40 -13.58
C ALA A 211 1.33 12.69 -13.16
N GLY A 212 0.17 12.56 -12.51
CA GLY A 212 -0.56 13.70 -11.94
C GLY A 212 -2.01 13.37 -11.57
N GLY A 213 -2.40 13.64 -10.31
CA GLY A 213 -3.66 13.13 -9.73
C GLY A 213 -4.94 13.43 -10.51
N ARG A 214 -5.12 14.65 -11.04
CA ARG A 214 -6.32 14.99 -11.86
C ARG A 214 -6.32 14.31 -13.23
N ALA A 215 -5.15 14.09 -13.83
CA ALA A 215 -5.04 13.32 -15.07
C ALA A 215 -5.32 11.83 -14.82
N THR A 216 -5.12 11.34 -13.59
CA THR A 216 -5.38 9.95 -13.21
C THR A 216 -6.86 9.61 -13.17
N ASP A 217 -7.73 10.49 -12.64
CA ASP A 217 -9.18 10.23 -12.60
C ASP A 217 -9.80 10.18 -14.00
N ALA A 218 -9.49 11.17 -14.85
CA ALA A 218 -9.93 11.20 -16.24
C ALA A 218 -9.43 9.98 -17.03
N LEU A 219 -8.18 9.55 -16.77
CA LEU A 219 -7.62 8.33 -17.36
C LEU A 219 -8.40 7.08 -16.90
N ARG A 220 -8.74 6.96 -15.62
CA ARG A 220 -9.51 5.82 -15.09
C ARG A 220 -10.87 5.71 -15.76
N GLU A 221 -11.59 6.82 -15.86
CA GLU A 221 -12.91 6.86 -16.48
C GLU A 221 -12.83 6.50 -17.96
N ARG A 222 -11.92 7.15 -18.71
CA ARG A 222 -11.73 6.89 -20.14
C ARG A 222 -11.29 5.45 -20.40
N PHE A 223 -10.34 4.95 -19.61
CA PHE A 223 -9.88 3.58 -19.71
C PHE A 223 -11.03 2.60 -19.43
N GLY A 224 -11.85 2.83 -18.40
CA GLY A 224 -13.00 1.99 -18.10
C GLY A 224 -13.98 1.85 -19.27
N ALA A 225 -14.32 2.98 -19.91
CA ALA A 225 -15.19 2.98 -21.09
C ALA A 225 -14.57 2.19 -22.26
N ARG A 226 -13.31 2.50 -22.63
CA ARG A 226 -12.62 1.80 -23.73
C ARG A 226 -12.33 0.34 -23.42
N TYR A 227 -12.13 0.01 -22.16
CA TYR A 227 -11.92 -1.38 -21.71
C TYR A 227 -13.18 -2.22 -21.92
N ALA A 228 -14.35 -1.69 -21.58
CA ALA A 228 -15.62 -2.36 -21.82
C ALA A 228 -15.90 -2.56 -23.32
N GLU A 229 -15.54 -1.59 -24.17
CA GLU A 229 -15.66 -1.72 -25.64
C GLU A 229 -14.78 -2.85 -26.20
N VAL A 230 -13.54 -2.98 -25.70
CA VAL A 230 -12.55 -3.93 -26.24
C VAL A 230 -12.64 -5.33 -25.63
N PHE A 231 -12.95 -5.42 -24.32
CA PHE A 231 -12.89 -6.66 -23.55
C PHE A 231 -14.24 -7.09 -22.97
N GLY A 232 -15.33 -6.33 -23.20
CA GLY A 232 -16.65 -6.65 -22.67
C GLY A 232 -16.65 -6.68 -21.14
N GLU A 233 -17.02 -7.83 -20.57
CA GLU A 233 -17.02 -8.06 -19.12
C GLU A 233 -15.61 -8.08 -18.51
N GLY A 234 -14.57 -8.26 -19.32
CA GLY A 234 -13.17 -8.14 -18.92
C GLY A 234 -12.26 -9.19 -19.56
N LEU A 235 -10.96 -9.02 -19.35
CA LEU A 235 -9.93 -9.91 -19.86
C LEU A 235 -9.95 -11.22 -19.07
N VAL A 236 -10.25 -12.34 -19.74
CA VAL A 236 -10.20 -13.68 -19.16
C VAL A 236 -8.92 -14.38 -19.58
N ARG A 237 -8.27 -15.08 -18.64
CA ARG A 237 -7.06 -15.88 -18.89
C ARG A 237 -7.21 -17.27 -18.28
N ARG A 238 -6.56 -18.25 -18.92
CA ARG A 238 -6.36 -19.56 -18.33
C ARG A 238 -5.24 -19.48 -17.28
N PRO A 239 -5.34 -20.25 -16.17
CA PRO A 239 -4.27 -20.37 -15.21
C PRO A 239 -3.06 -21.03 -15.87
N GLU A 240 -2.00 -20.24 -16.02
CA GLU A 240 -0.73 -20.64 -16.60
C GLU A 240 0.40 -20.10 -15.73
N GLY A 241 1.50 -20.87 -15.62
CA GLY A 241 2.68 -20.47 -14.86
C GLY A 241 2.79 -21.13 -13.49
N ARG A 242 3.80 -20.68 -12.74
CA ARG A 242 4.10 -21.15 -11.38
C ARG A 242 3.17 -20.50 -10.36
N GLU A 243 3.04 -21.14 -9.20
CA GLU A 243 2.35 -20.54 -8.05
C GLU A 243 3.06 -19.25 -7.59
N LEU A 244 2.25 -18.32 -7.07
CA LEU A 244 2.71 -17.05 -6.54
C LEU A 244 3.46 -17.29 -5.23
N VAL A 245 4.78 -17.13 -5.32
CA VAL A 245 5.69 -17.09 -4.17
C VAL A 245 6.47 -15.79 -4.23
N VAL A 246 6.52 -15.09 -3.09
CA VAL A 246 7.18 -13.79 -2.99
C VAL A 246 8.10 -13.75 -1.78
N HIS A 247 9.22 -13.05 -1.94
CA HIS A 247 10.05 -12.62 -0.83
C HIS A 247 9.57 -11.24 -0.38
N TYR A 248 8.68 -11.21 0.60
CA TYR A 248 8.12 -10.00 1.17
C TYR A 248 9.13 -9.33 2.12
N ARG A 249 9.34 -8.02 1.98
CA ARG A 249 10.18 -7.22 2.87
C ARG A 249 9.30 -6.29 3.71
N PRO A 250 9.07 -6.62 5.00
CA PRO A 250 8.37 -5.74 5.92
C PRO A 250 9.08 -4.39 6.11
N ALA A 251 8.34 -3.37 6.52
CA ALA A 251 8.91 -2.09 6.94
C ALA A 251 9.68 -2.23 8.26
N SER A 252 9.14 -3.03 9.19
CA SER A 252 9.81 -3.33 10.46
C SER A 252 11.06 -4.15 10.23
N ALA A 253 12.19 -3.63 10.71
CA ALA A 253 13.46 -4.32 10.59
C ALA A 253 13.54 -5.59 11.46
N SER A 254 12.62 -5.72 12.44
CA SER A 254 12.45 -6.89 13.34
C SER A 254 12.39 -8.24 12.61
N PHE A 255 12.01 -8.25 11.33
CA PHE A 255 11.90 -9.45 10.51
C PHE A 255 13.23 -9.95 9.91
N GLY A 256 14.35 -9.29 10.17
CA GLY A 256 15.69 -9.86 9.88
C GLY A 256 16.01 -10.09 8.40
N GLY A 257 15.33 -9.40 7.47
CA GLY A 257 15.61 -9.48 6.03
C GLY A 257 14.43 -9.86 5.15
N GLY A 258 13.34 -10.38 5.73
CA GLY A 258 12.09 -10.62 5.02
C GLY A 258 11.42 -11.95 5.33
N LEU A 259 10.33 -12.23 4.62
CA LEU A 259 9.52 -13.44 4.75
C LEU A 259 9.27 -14.03 3.37
N VAL A 260 9.27 -15.36 3.27
CA VAL A 260 8.76 -16.04 2.08
C VAL A 260 7.27 -16.31 2.28
N LEU A 261 6.45 -15.74 1.41
CA LEU A 261 5.00 -15.91 1.41
C LEU A 261 4.58 -16.65 0.14
N GLY A 262 3.71 -17.66 0.28
CA GLY A 262 3.15 -18.42 -0.84
C GLY A 262 1.63 -18.31 -0.85
N ALA A 263 1.04 -18.30 -2.04
CA ALA A 263 -0.39 -18.40 -2.25
C ALA A 263 -0.67 -19.67 -3.08
N PRO A 264 -0.93 -20.82 -2.42
CA PRO A 264 -1.18 -22.09 -3.11
C PRO A 264 -2.32 -21.99 -4.12
N GLY A 265 -2.14 -22.56 -5.31
CA GLY A 265 -3.09 -22.53 -6.41
C GLY A 265 -3.26 -21.17 -7.11
N VAL A 266 -2.63 -20.11 -6.63
CA VAL A 266 -2.70 -18.77 -7.27
C VAL A 266 -1.53 -18.61 -8.24
N PRO A 267 -1.76 -18.46 -9.56
CA PRO A 267 -0.69 -18.28 -10.54
C PRO A 267 0.01 -16.91 -10.42
N ASP A 268 1.33 -16.89 -10.60
CA ASP A 268 2.14 -15.66 -10.66
C ASP A 268 1.96 -14.97 -12.02
N VAL A 269 1.27 -13.84 -12.04
CA VAL A 269 0.98 -13.08 -13.26
C VAL A 269 2.16 -12.22 -13.75
N THR A 270 3.22 -12.10 -12.96
CA THR A 270 4.40 -11.25 -13.28
C THR A 270 5.02 -11.54 -14.66
N PRO A 271 5.17 -12.80 -15.11
CA PRO A 271 5.79 -13.11 -16.41
C PRO A 271 4.88 -12.85 -17.63
N MET A 272 3.60 -12.49 -17.43
CA MET A 272 2.63 -12.38 -18.53
C MET A 272 2.81 -11.07 -19.30
N ARG A 273 3.39 -11.15 -20.51
CA ARG A 273 3.68 -9.98 -21.35
C ARG A 273 2.53 -9.58 -22.28
N GLU A 274 1.98 -10.53 -23.03
CA GLU A 274 0.93 -10.28 -24.04
C GLU A 274 -0.31 -9.55 -23.48
N PRO A 275 -0.92 -9.97 -22.35
CA PRO A 275 -2.07 -9.25 -21.83
C PRO A 275 -1.71 -7.83 -21.40
N VAL A 276 -0.55 -7.63 -20.76
CA VAL A 276 -0.12 -6.31 -20.30
C VAL A 276 0.13 -5.36 -21.46
N GLU A 277 0.77 -5.84 -22.53
CA GLU A 277 1.01 -5.04 -23.73
C GLU A 277 -0.29 -4.51 -24.35
N ARG A 278 -1.31 -5.37 -24.46
CA ARG A 278 -2.63 -4.96 -24.98
C ARG A 278 -3.31 -3.93 -24.08
N LEU A 279 -3.19 -4.08 -22.76
CA LEU A 279 -3.72 -3.09 -21.80
C LEU A 279 -2.97 -1.77 -21.91
N ARG A 280 -1.65 -1.80 -22.11
CA ARG A 280 -0.82 -0.59 -22.27
C ARG A 280 -1.15 0.16 -23.57
N GLN A 281 -1.36 -0.55 -24.67
CA GLN A 281 -1.86 0.06 -25.91
C GLN A 281 -3.21 0.75 -25.72
N LEU A 282 -4.07 0.21 -24.84
CA LEU A 282 -5.32 0.86 -24.47
C LEU A 282 -5.09 2.11 -23.60
N VAL A 283 -4.19 2.04 -22.61
CA VAL A 283 -3.79 3.20 -21.79
C VAL A 283 -3.22 4.32 -22.65
N GLN A 284 -2.35 3.98 -23.61
CA GLN A 284 -1.72 4.94 -24.52
C GLN A 284 -2.76 5.65 -25.39
N ARG A 285 -3.71 4.91 -25.97
CA ARG A 285 -4.84 5.50 -26.72
C ARG A 285 -5.68 6.43 -25.85
N CYS A 286 -5.98 6.04 -24.61
CA CYS A 286 -6.72 6.90 -23.68
C CYS A 286 -5.94 8.19 -23.35
N ALA A 287 -4.62 8.09 -23.19
CA ALA A 287 -3.78 9.26 -22.94
C ALA A 287 -3.72 10.22 -24.15
N GLU A 288 -3.69 9.69 -25.37
CA GLU A 288 -3.74 10.48 -26.62
C GLU A 288 -5.07 11.21 -26.77
N GLU A 289 -6.20 10.54 -26.49
CA GLU A 289 -7.54 11.13 -26.50
C GLU A 289 -7.69 12.26 -25.46
N LEU A 290 -7.04 12.13 -24.31
CA LEU A 290 -7.08 13.13 -23.23
C LEU A 290 -6.04 14.25 -23.40
N SER A 291 -5.19 14.20 -24.44
CA SER A 291 -4.19 15.22 -24.67
C SER A 291 -4.83 16.55 -25.11
N PRO A 292 -4.30 17.73 -24.69
CA PRO A 292 -4.89 19.03 -25.02
C PRO A 292 -5.07 19.29 -26.53
N ALA A 293 -4.21 18.70 -27.37
CA ALA A 293 -4.30 18.80 -28.82
C ALA A 293 -5.55 18.10 -29.39
N SER A 294 -5.96 16.98 -28.79
CA SER A 294 -7.16 16.24 -29.18
C SER A 294 -8.44 16.92 -28.69
N VAL A 295 -8.40 17.55 -27.51
CA VAL A 295 -9.52 18.33 -26.95
C VAL A 295 -9.78 19.58 -27.79
N SER A 296 -8.73 20.33 -28.15
CA SER A 296 -8.86 21.52 -29.00
C SER A 296 -9.34 21.20 -30.42
N ALA A 297 -9.02 20.01 -30.96
CA ALA A 297 -9.50 19.58 -32.27
C ALA A 297 -10.99 19.21 -32.25
N ALA A 298 -11.49 18.60 -31.16
CA ALA A 298 -12.90 18.32 -30.98
C ALA A 298 -13.73 19.60 -30.78
N GLU A 299 -13.21 20.57 -30.01
CA GLU A 299 -13.84 21.88 -29.84
C GLU A 299 -13.90 22.69 -31.14
N GLN A 300 -12.91 22.56 -32.03
CA GLN A 300 -12.91 23.20 -33.35
C GLN A 300 -13.91 22.55 -34.32
N LEU A 301 -14.09 21.23 -34.27
CA LEU A 301 -15.05 20.51 -35.12
C LEU A 301 -16.51 20.79 -34.73
N ASP A 302 -16.81 20.94 -33.43
CA ASP A 302 -18.15 21.33 -32.94
C ASP A 302 -18.51 22.77 -33.33
N VAL A 303 -17.52 23.68 -33.44
CA VAL A 303 -17.74 25.05 -33.92
C VAL A 303 -18.02 25.09 -35.43
N GLU A 304 -17.37 24.22 -36.22
CA GLU A 304 -17.62 24.13 -37.67
C GLU A 304 -18.95 23.41 -38.01
N HIS A 305 -19.40 22.45 -37.20
CA HIS A 305 -20.68 21.74 -37.42
C HIS A 305 -21.89 22.41 -36.75
N GLY A 306 -21.69 23.38 -35.87
CA GLY A 306 -22.75 24.18 -35.25
C GLY A 306 -23.17 25.45 -36.02
N SER A 307 -22.56 25.71 -37.19
CA SER A 307 -22.81 26.92 -38.00
C SER A 307 -23.43 26.65 -39.38
N ALA A 308 -24.12 25.53 -39.57
CA ALA A 308 -24.84 25.21 -40.81
C ALA A 308 -26.37 25.26 -40.62
#